data_AF-A0A843S5Y3-F1
#
_entry.id   AF-A0A843S5Y3-F1
#
_cell.length_a   1.000
_cell.length_b   1.000
_cell.length_c   1.000
_cell.angle_alpha   90.00
_cell.angle_beta   90.00
_cell.angle_gamma   90.00
#
_symmetry.space_group_name_H-M   'P 1'
#
loop_
_entity.id
_entity.type
_entity.pdbx_description
1 polymer ?
#
loop_
_entity_poly.entity_id
_entity_poly.type
_entity_poly.pdbx_seq_one_letter_code
_entity_poly.pdbx_strand_id
1 'polypeptide(L)'
;MTIWACQAGKDVYVEKPVSHNVWEGRKMVEAARTYERVVAAGTQRRSQLLTKQAVEFIKGGGLGKLHTGRCAVFRARDPIGTTSDDAPPQGVHYDLWLGPAPARPFNENRFHYTWHWFWDYGTSELGNNGIHVLDSLRWLMDRREHPRVVFSTGGLYERGEPTDQETPNTQYTTFQYADGVVLHCDVRGWFTESSDAGLYVYGTEVEDDA
;
A
#
# COMPACT_ATOMS: atom_id res chain seq x y z
N MET A 1 3.97 17.10 -3.04
CA MET A 1 5.43 17.36 -2.96
C MET A 1 6.23 16.89 -4.18
N THR A 2 6.13 15.63 -4.63
CA THR A 2 6.95 15.11 -5.76
C THR A 2 6.89 15.98 -7.03
N ILE A 3 5.71 16.46 -7.41
CA ILE A 3 5.52 17.31 -8.59
C ILE A 3 6.31 18.62 -8.46
N TRP A 4 6.20 19.30 -7.32
CA TRP A 4 6.94 20.55 -7.06
C TRP A 4 8.45 20.33 -7.03
N ALA A 5 8.92 19.22 -6.45
CA ALA A 5 10.34 18.87 -6.49
C ALA A 5 10.83 18.66 -7.93
N CYS A 6 10.04 18.00 -8.77
CA CYS A 6 10.38 17.84 -10.19
C CYS A 6 10.44 19.18 -10.93
N GLN A 7 9.45 20.06 -10.71
CA GLN A 7 9.42 21.43 -11.24
C GLN A 7 10.64 22.26 -10.80
N ALA A 8 11.12 22.03 -9.59
CA ALA A 8 12.33 22.65 -9.05
C ALA A 8 13.64 21.98 -9.54
N GLY A 9 13.55 21.05 -10.50
CA GLY A 9 14.71 20.37 -11.09
C GLY A 9 15.36 19.34 -10.16
N LYS A 10 14.65 18.80 -9.16
CA LYS A 10 15.16 17.82 -8.20
C LYS A 10 14.68 16.40 -8.52
N ASP A 11 15.59 15.45 -8.39
CA ASP A 11 15.23 14.03 -8.31
C ASP A 11 14.56 13.74 -6.96
N VAL A 12 13.71 12.72 -6.92
CA VAL A 12 12.85 12.43 -5.77
C VAL A 12 12.93 10.97 -5.38
N TYR A 13 13.19 10.72 -4.10
CA TYR A 13 12.79 9.49 -3.43
C TYR A 13 11.50 9.79 -2.65
N VAL A 14 10.42 9.07 -2.95
CA VAL A 14 9.11 9.25 -2.31
C VAL A 14 8.76 7.98 -1.55
N GLU A 15 8.50 8.10 -0.24
CA GLU A 15 8.05 6.99 0.58
C GLU A 15 6.70 6.45 0.11
N LYS A 16 6.45 5.17 0.40
CA LYS A 16 5.13 4.58 0.17
C LYS A 16 4.16 5.00 1.29
N PRO A 17 2.85 5.09 1.02
CA PRO A 17 2.21 5.08 -0.30
C PRO A 17 2.56 6.34 -1.09
N VAL A 18 2.79 6.18 -2.40
CA VAL A 18 3.34 7.25 -3.25
C VAL A 18 2.32 8.34 -3.60
N SER A 19 1.03 8.03 -3.51
CA SER A 19 -0.09 8.92 -3.84
C SER A 19 -1.36 8.43 -3.15
N HIS A 20 -2.34 9.33 -2.96
CA HIS A 20 -3.64 8.96 -2.38
C HIS A 20 -4.53 8.22 -3.38
N ASN A 21 -4.51 8.67 -4.64
CA ASN A 21 -5.33 8.12 -5.71
C ASN A 21 -4.54 7.93 -7.02
N VAL A 22 -5.18 7.24 -7.99
CA VAL A 22 -4.54 6.91 -9.27
C VAL A 22 -4.22 8.15 -10.11
N TRP A 23 -5.05 9.20 -10.02
CA TRP A 23 -4.84 10.42 -10.79
C TRP A 23 -3.58 11.15 -10.32
N GLU A 24 -3.39 11.31 -9.01
CA GLU A 24 -2.18 11.90 -8.43
C GLU A 24 -0.92 11.13 -8.82
N GLY A 25 -0.95 9.79 -8.73
CA GLY A 25 0.19 8.96 -9.15
C GLY A 25 0.53 9.15 -10.62
N ARG A 26 -0.46 9.29 -11.51
CA ARG A 26 -0.24 9.61 -12.93
C ARG A 26 0.38 11.00 -13.12
N LYS A 27 -0.03 11.98 -12.32
CA LYS A 27 0.57 13.33 -12.34
C LYS A 27 2.02 13.34 -11.86
N MET A 28 2.40 12.47 -10.94
CA MET A 28 3.81 12.29 -10.56
C MET A 28 4.65 11.73 -11.71
N VAL A 29 4.13 10.73 -12.44
CA VAL A 29 4.82 10.17 -13.63
C VAL A 29 4.94 11.21 -14.74
N GLU A 30 3.89 11.99 -14.98
CA GLU A 30 3.90 13.09 -15.94
C GLU A 30 4.97 14.12 -15.58
N ALA A 31 5.01 14.57 -14.32
CA ALA A 31 6.01 15.53 -13.85
C ALA A 31 7.44 14.98 -13.98
N ALA A 32 7.69 13.73 -13.58
CA ALA A 32 9.01 13.12 -13.71
C ALA A 32 9.51 13.11 -15.17
N ARG A 33 8.64 12.80 -16.12
CA ARG A 33 8.97 12.79 -17.55
C ARG A 33 9.15 14.18 -18.13
N THR A 34 8.24 15.10 -17.84
CA THR A 34 8.26 16.47 -18.38
C THR A 34 9.49 17.25 -17.93
N TYR A 35 9.89 17.09 -16.67
CA TYR A 35 11.06 17.78 -16.10
C TYR A 35 12.33 16.93 -16.12
N GLU A 36 12.31 15.77 -16.80
CA GLU A 36 13.43 14.84 -16.95
C GLU A 36 14.11 14.50 -15.61
N ARG A 37 13.31 14.13 -14.60
CA ARG A 37 13.77 13.79 -13.24
C ARG A 37 13.62 12.30 -12.94
N VAL A 38 14.49 11.81 -12.08
CA VAL A 38 14.39 10.47 -11.49
C VAL A 38 13.43 10.52 -10.30
N VAL A 39 12.40 9.68 -10.33
CA VAL A 39 11.47 9.49 -9.20
C VAL A 39 11.46 8.03 -8.80
N ALA A 40 11.92 7.74 -7.59
CA ALA A 40 11.95 6.39 -7.02
C ALA A 40 10.92 6.27 -5.89
N ALA A 41 10.12 5.21 -5.94
CA ALA A 41 9.18 4.85 -4.88
C ALA A 41 9.87 4.02 -3.80
N GLY A 42 9.52 4.25 -2.53
CA GLY A 42 10.03 3.54 -1.36
C GLY A 42 9.51 2.11 -1.20
N THR A 43 9.77 1.25 -2.19
CA THR A 43 9.44 -0.19 -2.16
C THR A 43 10.69 -1.01 -1.83
N GLN A 44 11.17 -0.91 -0.59
CA GLN A 44 12.46 -1.44 -0.14
C GLN A 44 12.62 -2.96 -0.31
N ARG A 45 11.51 -3.72 -0.31
CA ARG A 45 11.55 -5.18 -0.49
C ARG A 45 12.16 -5.61 -1.82
N ARG A 46 12.08 -4.78 -2.87
CA ARG A 46 12.72 -5.05 -4.15
C ARG A 46 14.24 -5.12 -4.09
N SER A 47 14.85 -4.57 -3.04
CA SER A 47 16.29 -4.63 -2.82
C SER A 47 16.74 -5.91 -2.08
N GLN A 48 15.82 -6.66 -1.48
CA GLN A 48 16.13 -7.86 -0.68
C GLN A 48 16.62 -9.01 -1.58
N LEU A 49 17.68 -9.69 -1.12
CA LEU A 49 18.30 -10.81 -1.86
C LEU A 49 17.31 -11.95 -2.08
N LEU A 50 16.57 -12.35 -1.04
CA LEU A 50 15.58 -13.43 -1.13
C LEU A 50 14.49 -13.14 -2.16
N THR A 51 13.98 -11.91 -2.19
CA THR A 51 12.96 -11.52 -3.18
C THR A 51 13.52 -11.57 -4.60
N LYS A 52 14.75 -11.11 -4.81
CA LYS A 52 15.43 -11.21 -6.13
C LYS A 52 15.60 -12.67 -6.55
N GLN A 53 16.06 -13.54 -5.66
CA GLN A 53 16.24 -14.96 -5.95
C GLN A 53 14.91 -15.65 -6.28
N ALA A 54 13.84 -15.35 -5.53
CA ALA A 54 12.50 -15.89 -5.80
C ALA A 54 11.97 -15.44 -7.17
N VAL A 55 12.17 -14.16 -7.54
CA VAL A 55 11.80 -13.66 -8.88
C VAL A 55 12.54 -14.41 -9.98
N GLU A 56 13.85 -14.63 -9.83
CA GLU A 56 14.63 -15.35 -10.84
C GLU A 56 14.26 -16.84 -10.92
N PHE A 57 13.99 -17.51 -9.80
CA PHE A 57 13.49 -18.89 -9.78
C PHE A 57 12.15 -19.02 -10.53
N ILE A 58 11.20 -18.14 -10.24
CA ILE A 58 9.87 -18.15 -10.88
C ILE A 58 9.99 -17.86 -12.38
N LYS A 59 10.79 -16.85 -12.77
CA LYS A 59 11.06 -16.55 -14.19
C LYS A 59 11.75 -17.70 -14.92
N GLY A 60 12.59 -18.47 -14.21
CA GLY A 60 13.23 -19.68 -14.70
C GLY A 60 12.26 -20.85 -14.94
N GLY A 61 10.97 -20.67 -14.62
CA GLY A 61 9.93 -21.68 -14.80
C GLY A 61 9.68 -22.56 -13.59
N GLY A 62 10.28 -22.28 -12.42
CA GLY A 62 10.21 -23.16 -11.25
C GLY A 62 8.82 -23.39 -10.63
N LEU A 63 7.77 -22.71 -11.11
CA LEU A 63 6.37 -22.94 -10.75
C LEU A 63 5.47 -23.20 -11.98
N GLY A 64 6.05 -23.38 -13.17
CA GLY A 64 5.32 -23.45 -14.43
C GLY A 64 4.46 -22.20 -14.69
N LYS A 65 3.21 -22.41 -15.13
CA LYS A 65 2.28 -21.31 -15.43
C LYS A 65 1.63 -20.79 -14.16
N LEU A 66 1.92 -19.54 -13.81
CA LEU A 66 1.32 -18.87 -12.66
C LEU A 66 -0.16 -18.59 -12.87
N HIS A 67 -0.98 -18.79 -11.82
CA HIS A 67 -2.41 -18.50 -11.87
C HIS A 67 -2.92 -17.68 -10.68
N THR A 68 -2.31 -17.83 -9.50
CA THR A 68 -2.76 -17.14 -8.29
C THR A 68 -1.58 -16.60 -7.48
N GLY A 69 -1.73 -15.38 -6.99
CA GLY A 69 -0.88 -14.82 -5.94
C GLY A 69 -1.71 -14.49 -4.71
N ARG A 70 -1.20 -14.78 -3.53
CA ARG A 70 -1.82 -14.37 -2.27
C ARG A 70 -0.79 -13.66 -1.40
N CYS A 71 -1.22 -12.61 -0.71
CA CYS A 71 -0.45 -12.02 0.35
C CYS A 71 -1.31 -11.71 1.55
N ALA A 72 -0.69 -11.73 2.73
CA ALA A 72 -1.34 -11.47 3.99
C ALA A 72 -0.44 -10.60 4.88
N VAL A 73 -1.02 -9.55 5.45
CA VAL A 73 -0.37 -8.69 6.45
C VAL A 73 -1.22 -8.70 7.72
N PHE A 74 -0.72 -9.38 8.74
CA PHE A 74 -1.33 -9.39 10.06
C PHE A 74 -0.46 -8.58 11.01
N ARG A 75 -0.98 -7.43 11.41
CA ARG A 75 -0.29 -6.47 12.28
C ARG A 75 -1.32 -5.85 13.20
N ALA A 76 -1.46 -6.41 14.40
CA ALA A 76 -2.33 -5.84 15.42
C ALA A 76 -1.92 -4.37 15.71
N ARG A 77 -2.92 -3.50 15.81
CA ARG A 77 -2.81 -2.09 16.14
C ARG A 77 -3.73 -1.79 17.31
N ASP A 78 -3.25 -0.96 18.22
CA ASP A 78 -4.13 -0.36 19.21
C ASP A 78 -5.08 0.63 18.51
N PRO A 79 -6.35 0.73 18.95
CA PRO A 79 -7.24 1.78 18.48
C PRO A 79 -6.62 3.16 18.68
N ILE A 80 -6.89 4.09 17.75
CA ILE A 80 -6.44 5.47 17.89
C ILE A 80 -7.30 6.29 18.87
N GLY A 81 -8.44 5.73 19.30
CA GLY A 81 -9.39 6.40 20.18
C GLY A 81 -9.97 7.66 19.55
N THR A 82 -10.39 8.60 20.40
CA THR A 82 -10.91 9.91 19.98
C THR A 82 -10.09 11.03 20.61
N THR A 83 -9.94 12.13 19.88
CA THR A 83 -9.29 13.34 20.42
C THR A 83 -9.95 14.60 19.86
N SER A 84 -9.92 15.68 20.63
CA SER A 84 -10.45 16.98 20.20
C SER A 84 -9.50 17.67 19.25
N ASP A 85 -10.05 18.57 18.44
CA ASP A 85 -9.24 19.47 17.61
C ASP A 85 -8.39 20.41 18.50
N ASP A 86 -7.22 20.78 17.99
CA ASP A 86 -6.25 21.64 18.67
C ASP A 86 -5.53 22.56 17.66
N ALA A 87 -4.62 23.40 18.12
CA ALA A 87 -3.70 24.15 17.28
C ALA A 87 -2.60 23.22 16.71
N PRO A 88 -2.19 23.43 15.44
CA PRO A 88 -1.02 22.73 14.91
C PRO A 88 0.23 22.96 15.79
N PRO A 89 1.09 21.94 15.96
CA PRO A 89 2.34 22.10 16.69
C PRO A 89 3.21 23.21 16.11
N GLN A 90 4.02 23.84 16.95
CA GLN A 90 4.92 24.90 16.51
C GLN A 90 5.82 24.43 15.35
N GLY A 91 5.85 25.20 14.26
CA GLY A 91 6.63 24.90 13.06
C GLY A 91 5.90 24.02 12.03
N VAL A 92 4.70 23.52 12.34
CA VAL A 92 3.88 22.76 11.40
C VAL A 92 3.06 23.72 10.52
N HIS A 93 3.37 23.74 9.23
CA HIS A 93 2.55 24.40 8.21
C HIS A 93 1.41 23.43 7.84
N TYR A 94 0.31 23.48 8.59
CA TYR A 94 -0.73 22.46 8.49
C TYR A 94 -1.51 22.52 7.17
N ASP A 95 -1.68 23.72 6.60
CA ASP A 95 -2.21 23.92 5.26
C ASP A 95 -1.38 23.21 4.18
N LEU A 96 -0.05 23.26 4.31
CA LEU A 96 0.87 22.54 3.44
C LEU A 96 0.78 21.02 3.65
N TRP A 97 0.61 20.58 4.91
CA TRP A 97 0.45 19.18 5.26
C TRP A 97 -0.85 18.58 4.69
N LEU A 98 -1.97 19.30 4.81
CA LEU A 98 -3.27 18.92 4.24
C LEU A 98 -3.19 18.81 2.71
N GLY A 99 -2.41 19.70 2.08
CA GLY A 99 -2.24 19.73 0.64
C GLY A 99 -3.59 19.91 -0.07
N PRO A 100 -3.96 19.05 -1.04
CA PRO A 100 -5.22 19.18 -1.78
C PRO A 100 -6.44 18.62 -1.03
N ALA A 101 -6.28 18.02 0.15
CA ALA A 101 -7.39 17.49 0.93
C ALA A 101 -8.30 18.62 1.45
N PRO A 102 -9.57 18.32 1.82
CA PRO A 102 -10.46 19.31 2.42
C PRO A 102 -9.84 20.01 3.63
N ALA A 103 -10.07 21.31 3.77
CA ALA A 103 -9.62 22.05 4.93
C ALA A 103 -10.29 21.51 6.20
N ARG A 104 -9.48 21.20 7.22
CA ARG A 104 -9.92 20.70 8.53
C ARG A 104 -9.16 21.45 9.64
N PRO A 105 -9.76 21.58 10.85
CA PRO A 105 -8.99 21.91 12.04
C PRO A 105 -7.88 20.87 12.26
N PHE A 106 -6.81 21.27 12.94
CA PHE A 106 -5.79 20.31 13.32
C PHE A 106 -6.34 19.38 14.39
N ASN A 107 -6.03 18.10 14.25
CA ASN A 107 -6.42 17.04 15.17
C ASN A 107 -5.28 16.02 15.22
N GLU A 108 -4.80 15.69 16.42
CA GLU A 108 -3.65 14.80 16.60
C GLU A 108 -3.88 13.43 15.95
N ASN A 109 -5.10 12.89 16.05
CA ASN A 109 -5.43 11.61 15.44
C ASN A 109 -5.37 11.66 13.91
N ARG A 110 -5.58 12.82 13.27
CA ARG A 110 -5.43 12.96 11.81
C ARG A 110 -3.98 13.20 11.39
N PHE A 111 -3.08 13.50 12.32
CA PHE A 111 -1.73 13.95 12.02
C PHE A 111 -0.75 12.77 11.83
N HIS A 112 0.56 13.05 11.86
CA HIS A 112 1.62 12.10 11.51
C HIS A 112 1.42 10.70 12.12
N TYR A 113 1.76 9.69 11.32
CA TYR A 113 1.47 8.27 11.53
C TYR A 113 0.01 7.86 11.37
N THR A 114 -0.95 8.44 12.10
CA THR A 114 -2.35 7.97 12.15
C THR A 114 -3.22 8.46 10.99
N TRP A 115 -2.74 9.42 10.19
CA TRP A 115 -3.38 9.92 8.96
C TRP A 115 -3.93 8.83 8.02
N HIS A 116 -3.29 7.66 7.96
CA HIS A 116 -3.69 6.59 7.04
C HIS A 116 -5.04 5.94 7.37
N TRP A 117 -5.60 6.28 8.54
CA TRP A 117 -6.90 5.82 9.00
C TRP A 117 -8.09 6.67 8.54
N PHE A 118 -7.83 7.79 7.88
CA PHE A 118 -8.82 8.76 7.43
C PHE A 118 -8.88 8.80 5.91
N TRP A 119 -10.09 8.82 5.35
CA TRP A 119 -10.26 8.71 3.90
C TRP A 119 -9.68 9.88 3.12
N ASP A 120 -9.57 11.05 3.75
CA ASP A 120 -8.99 12.25 3.15
C ASP A 120 -7.49 12.09 2.85
N TYR A 121 -6.77 11.20 3.56
CA TYR A 121 -5.30 11.10 3.48
C TYR A 121 -4.79 9.69 3.21
N GLY A 122 -5.55 8.65 3.53
CA GLY A 122 -5.13 7.26 3.40
C GLY A 122 -6.21 6.29 2.99
N THR A 123 -5.80 5.02 2.94
CA THR A 123 -6.62 3.90 2.44
C THR A 123 -6.47 2.68 3.33
N SER A 124 -6.44 2.87 4.65
CA SER A 124 -6.23 1.85 5.69
C SER A 124 -4.83 1.22 5.70
N GLU A 125 -4.69 0.12 6.45
CA GLU A 125 -3.49 -0.71 6.44
C GLU A 125 -3.19 -1.33 5.07
N LEU A 126 -4.18 -1.45 4.17
CA LEU A 126 -3.92 -1.86 2.79
C LEU A 126 -2.97 -0.88 2.08
N GLY A 127 -3.21 0.43 2.24
CA GLY A 127 -2.32 1.47 1.73
C GLY A 127 -1.00 1.61 2.49
N ASN A 128 -1.01 1.36 3.81
CA ASN A 128 0.18 1.52 4.66
C ASN A 128 1.17 0.35 4.54
N ASN A 129 0.71 -0.88 4.85
CA ASN A 129 1.55 -2.08 4.83
C ASN A 129 1.21 -3.03 3.69
N GLY A 130 -0.05 -3.11 3.26
CA GLY A 130 -0.48 -3.97 2.15
C GLY A 130 0.29 -3.70 0.86
N ILE A 131 0.61 -2.42 0.59
CA ILE A 131 1.41 -2.01 -0.57
C ILE A 131 2.78 -2.71 -0.67
N HIS A 132 3.43 -2.99 0.47
CA HIS A 132 4.74 -3.65 0.48
C HIS A 132 4.68 -5.08 -0.06
N VAL A 133 3.69 -5.85 0.39
CA VAL A 133 3.48 -7.23 -0.06
C VAL A 133 2.88 -7.27 -1.47
N LEU A 134 1.96 -6.37 -1.80
CA LEU A 134 1.33 -6.29 -3.11
C LEU A 134 2.34 -5.94 -4.20
N ASP A 135 3.24 -4.99 -3.95
CA ASP A 135 4.32 -4.66 -4.88
C ASP A 135 5.24 -5.86 -5.15
N SER A 136 5.63 -6.56 -4.07
CA SER A 136 6.49 -7.75 -4.17
C SER A 136 5.79 -8.87 -4.94
N LEU A 137 4.50 -9.10 -4.69
CA LEU A 137 3.69 -10.11 -5.37
C LEU A 137 3.52 -9.80 -6.86
N ARG A 138 3.25 -8.53 -7.21
CA ARG A 138 3.22 -8.08 -8.60
C ARG A 138 4.55 -8.30 -9.29
N TRP A 139 5.67 -8.09 -8.59
CA TRP A 139 6.99 -8.33 -9.16
C TRP A 139 7.28 -9.82 -9.39
N LEU A 140 6.98 -10.67 -8.41
CA LEU A 140 7.12 -12.13 -8.51
C LEU A 140 6.31 -12.71 -9.68
N MET A 141 5.11 -12.17 -9.92
CA MET A 141 4.21 -12.64 -10.97
C MET A 141 4.33 -11.86 -12.30
N ASP A 142 5.34 -10.98 -12.42
CA ASP A 142 5.59 -10.08 -13.56
C ASP A 142 4.33 -9.31 -14.03
N ARG A 143 3.55 -8.80 -13.07
CA ARG A 143 2.36 -7.97 -13.34
C ARG A 143 2.77 -6.50 -13.48
N ARG A 144 2.79 -5.98 -14.71
CA ARG A 144 3.18 -4.60 -15.04
C ARG A 144 1.99 -3.70 -15.38
N GLU A 145 0.84 -4.32 -15.58
CA GLU A 145 -0.44 -3.74 -15.90
C GLU A 145 -1.32 -3.55 -14.66
N HIS A 146 -2.46 -2.86 -14.85
CA HIS A 146 -3.51 -2.79 -13.84
C HIS A 146 -4.48 -3.99 -13.97
N PRO A 147 -5.06 -4.45 -12.85
CA PRO A 147 -6.15 -5.42 -12.89
C PRO A 147 -7.38 -4.85 -13.61
N ARG A 148 -8.19 -5.74 -14.19
CA ARG A 148 -9.46 -5.40 -14.86
C ARG A 148 -10.62 -5.27 -13.89
N VAL A 149 -10.62 -6.10 -12.86
CA VAL A 149 -11.65 -6.08 -11.82
C VAL A 149 -10.97 -6.07 -10.47
N VAL A 150 -11.47 -5.22 -9.57
CA VAL A 150 -11.06 -5.18 -8.18
C VAL A 150 -12.31 -5.33 -7.32
N PHE A 151 -12.28 -6.28 -6.41
CA PHE A 151 -13.31 -6.46 -5.39
C PHE A 151 -12.65 -6.32 -4.02
N SER A 152 -13.18 -5.45 -3.18
CA SER A 152 -12.69 -5.25 -1.81
C SER A 152 -13.85 -5.27 -0.84
N THR A 153 -13.67 -5.98 0.27
CA THR A 153 -14.58 -5.97 1.40
C THR A 153 -13.79 -5.78 2.68
N GLY A 154 -14.38 -5.17 3.69
CA GLY A 154 -13.70 -4.90 4.95
C GLY A 154 -14.62 -4.27 5.97
N GLY A 155 -14.12 -4.18 7.19
CA GLY A 155 -14.82 -3.57 8.31
C GLY A 155 -13.87 -3.06 9.38
N LEU A 156 -14.44 -2.29 10.29
CA LEU A 156 -13.80 -1.85 11.51
C LEU A 156 -14.31 -2.73 12.66
N TYR A 157 -13.44 -3.56 13.23
CA TYR A 157 -13.82 -4.59 14.21
C TYR A 157 -13.30 -4.32 15.63
N GLU A 158 -13.51 -3.11 16.14
CA GLU A 158 -13.10 -2.72 17.50
C GLU A 158 -14.12 -3.17 18.57
N ARG A 159 -13.68 -3.32 19.83
CA ARG A 159 -14.52 -3.79 20.97
C ARG A 159 -15.43 -2.69 21.55
N GLY A 160 -16.15 -1.96 20.71
CA GLY A 160 -17.18 -1.01 21.16
C GLY A 160 -16.66 0.28 21.83
N GLU A 161 -15.35 0.53 21.77
CA GLU A 161 -14.77 1.81 22.17
C GLU A 161 -14.96 2.85 21.04
N PRO A 162 -15.20 4.13 21.35
CA PRO A 162 -15.22 5.19 20.35
C PRO A 162 -13.86 5.37 19.67
N THR A 163 -13.88 5.59 18.36
CA THR A 163 -12.67 5.82 17.55
C THR A 163 -12.92 6.86 16.46
N ASP A 164 -11.91 7.67 16.16
CA ASP A 164 -11.90 8.60 15.03
C ASP A 164 -11.59 7.91 13.70
N GLN A 165 -11.17 6.63 13.72
CA GLN A 165 -10.81 5.87 12.54
C GLN A 165 -12.01 5.71 11.58
N GLU A 166 -11.82 6.12 10.32
CA GLU A 166 -12.87 6.08 9.29
C GLU A 166 -12.72 4.86 8.36
N THR A 167 -11.50 4.34 8.24
CA THR A 167 -11.15 3.26 7.31
C THR A 167 -11.21 1.88 7.98
N PRO A 168 -11.41 0.78 7.22
CA PRO A 168 -11.41 -0.57 7.77
C PRO A 168 -10.09 -0.91 8.47
N ASN A 169 -10.15 -1.58 9.62
CA ASN A 169 -8.96 -2.19 10.22
C ASN A 169 -8.72 -3.61 9.67
N THR A 170 -9.72 -4.22 9.04
CA THR A 170 -9.61 -5.53 8.37
C THR A 170 -10.19 -5.43 6.96
N GLN A 171 -9.41 -5.85 5.96
CA GLN A 171 -9.77 -5.72 4.55
C GLN A 171 -9.24 -6.89 3.72
N TYR A 172 -10.10 -7.40 2.84
CA TYR A 172 -9.82 -8.46 1.88
C TYR A 172 -10.03 -7.92 0.47
N THR A 173 -8.96 -7.92 -0.34
CA THR A 173 -9.01 -7.37 -1.69
C THR A 173 -8.55 -8.39 -2.72
N THR A 174 -9.33 -8.56 -3.77
CA THR A 174 -9.03 -9.42 -4.91
C THR A 174 -8.88 -8.58 -6.17
N PHE A 175 -7.83 -8.87 -6.94
CA PHE A 175 -7.47 -8.19 -8.18
C PHE A 175 -7.42 -9.22 -9.31
N GLN A 176 -8.31 -9.11 -10.30
CA GLN A 176 -8.36 -10.02 -11.44
C GLN A 176 -7.74 -9.36 -12.68
N TYR A 177 -6.81 -10.05 -13.33
CA TYR A 177 -6.12 -9.61 -14.53
C TYR A 177 -6.79 -10.14 -15.80
N ALA A 178 -6.45 -9.55 -16.95
CA ALA A 178 -7.11 -9.86 -18.22
C ALA A 178 -6.89 -11.29 -18.71
N ASP A 179 -5.78 -11.90 -18.32
CA ASP A 179 -5.39 -13.28 -18.62
C ASP A 179 -5.95 -14.30 -17.62
N GLY A 180 -6.77 -13.86 -16.66
CA GLY A 180 -7.38 -14.70 -15.64
C GLY A 180 -6.55 -14.86 -14.36
N VAL A 181 -5.32 -14.35 -14.31
CA VAL A 181 -4.51 -14.36 -13.08
C VAL A 181 -5.20 -13.56 -11.98
N VAL A 182 -5.16 -14.08 -10.75
CA VAL A 182 -5.76 -13.44 -9.58
C VAL A 182 -4.71 -13.14 -8.53
N LEU A 183 -4.69 -11.90 -8.02
CA LEU A 183 -3.99 -11.55 -6.79
C LEU A 183 -4.99 -11.34 -5.66
N HIS A 184 -4.71 -11.88 -4.48
CA HIS A 184 -5.49 -11.66 -3.28
C HIS A 184 -4.62 -11.06 -2.18
N CYS A 185 -5.14 -10.06 -1.48
CA CYS A 185 -4.49 -9.41 -0.36
C CYS A 185 -5.43 -9.38 0.85
N ASP A 186 -4.94 -9.91 1.95
CA ASP A 186 -5.59 -9.90 3.25
C ASP A 186 -4.80 -8.99 4.19
N VAL A 187 -5.45 -7.99 4.75
CA VAL A 187 -4.84 -7.08 5.71
C VAL A 187 -5.69 -7.05 6.96
N ARG A 188 -5.08 -7.35 8.10
CA ARG A 188 -5.73 -7.39 9.40
C ARG A 188 -4.92 -6.60 10.41
N GLY A 189 -5.51 -5.47 10.80
CA GLY A 189 -5.08 -4.58 11.88
C GLY A 189 -5.52 -5.04 13.26
N TRP A 190 -6.35 -6.10 13.33
CA TRP A 190 -6.82 -6.68 14.59
C TRP A 190 -6.11 -7.99 14.93
N PHE A 191 -6.18 -8.39 16.20
CA PHE A 191 -5.53 -9.60 16.71
C PHE A 191 -5.87 -10.82 15.85
N THR A 192 -4.83 -11.33 15.18
CA THR A 192 -4.87 -12.51 14.32
C THR A 192 -3.58 -13.29 14.56
N GLU A 193 -3.65 -14.60 14.63
CA GLU A 193 -2.48 -15.48 14.63
C GLU A 193 -1.60 -15.19 13.39
N SER A 194 -0.29 -15.01 13.60
CA SER A 194 0.60 -14.54 12.53
C SER A 194 1.09 -15.64 11.59
N SER A 195 0.70 -16.90 11.81
CA SER A 195 1.22 -18.08 11.09
C SER A 195 1.02 -18.01 9.57
N ASP A 196 -0.05 -17.34 9.12
CA ASP A 196 -0.43 -17.29 7.70
C ASP A 196 -0.09 -15.93 7.05
N ALA A 197 0.65 -15.05 7.74
CA ALA A 197 1.13 -13.80 7.17
C ALA A 197 2.29 -14.09 6.20
N GLY A 198 2.24 -13.54 4.98
CA GLY A 198 3.28 -13.83 4.00
C GLY A 198 2.93 -13.48 2.56
N LEU A 199 3.75 -13.99 1.64
CA LEU A 199 3.53 -13.99 0.20
C LEU A 199 3.52 -15.43 -0.29
N TYR A 200 2.55 -15.75 -1.14
CA TYR A 200 2.35 -17.05 -1.74
C TYR A 200 2.13 -16.87 -3.23
N VAL A 201 2.81 -17.66 -4.04
CA VAL A 201 2.64 -17.69 -5.49
C VAL A 201 2.34 -19.12 -5.88
N TYR A 202 1.30 -19.30 -6.69
CA TYR A 202 0.82 -20.60 -7.14
C TYR A 202 0.91 -20.69 -8.65
N GLY A 203 1.46 -21.80 -9.11
CA GLY A 203 1.54 -22.15 -10.53
C GLY A 203 1.17 -23.61 -10.77
N THR A 204 1.36 -24.07 -12.00
CA THR A 204 0.91 -25.40 -12.44
C THR A 204 1.87 -26.54 -12.08
N GLU A 205 3.10 -26.23 -11.73
CA GLU A 205 4.08 -27.23 -11.30
C GLU A 205 4.06 -27.35 -9.78
N VAL A 206 3.96 -28.59 -9.30
CA VAL A 206 4.17 -28.95 -7.91
C VAL A 206 5.55 -29.59 -7.88
N GLU A 207 6.45 -29.17 -7.00
CA GLU A 207 7.62 -30.00 -6.70
C GLU A 207 7.07 -31.35 -6.26
N ASP A 208 7.36 -32.41 -7.01
CA ASP A 208 7.14 -33.78 -6.52
C ASP A 208 7.93 -33.87 -5.21
N ASP A 209 7.23 -33.93 -4.08
CA ASP A 209 7.84 -34.14 -2.76
C ASP A 209 8.72 -35.39 -2.84
N ALA A 210 10.05 -35.20 -2.85
CA ALA A 210 11.07 -36.26 -2.82
C ALA A 210 11.44 -36.63 -1.39
#